data_AF-A0A839Y9E6-F1
#
_entry.id   AF-A0A839Y9E6-F1
#
_cell.length_a   1.000
_cell.length_b   1.000
_cell.length_c   1.000
_cell.angle_alpha   90.00
_cell.angle_beta   90.00
_cell.angle_gamma   90.00
#
_symmetry.space_group_name_H-M   'P 1'
#
loop_
_entity.id
_entity.type
_entity.pdbx_description
1 polymer ?
#
loop_
_entity_poly.entity_id
_entity_poly.type
_entity_poly.pdbx_seq_one_letter_code
_entity_poly.pdbx_strand_id
1 'polypeptide(L)'
;MPALTVRFAAVMLATVALAPPAHGTIVLSQVVVDFAAGSDLAQDIEVANDGKEIAYVAVAPFEITAPGTPEERRTAIVDPEAGGLLVSPQRLILQPGERRAIRIAAVHPRAATDRVYRVTVKPVAGPVSAAVTALKLLIGYDVLVIQRPAAPAGRVVGRRDGETLLLRNEGNTNTELYDGKLCADATPATCRALPSRRLYAGASWSQTLPGPGQISYRVAVGSSSHEERF
;
A
#
# COMPACT_ATOMS: atom_id res chain seq x y z
N MET A 1 -30.93 -24.85 -69.95
CA MET A 1 -31.16 -25.82 -68.85
C MET A 1 -30.04 -25.63 -67.83
N PRO A 2 -30.34 -25.50 -66.52
CA PRO A 2 -29.50 -24.79 -65.55
C PRO A 2 -28.55 -25.75 -64.80
N ALA A 3 -27.37 -25.26 -64.40
CA ALA A 3 -26.58 -25.86 -63.30
C ALA A 3 -25.69 -24.77 -62.69
N LEU A 4 -26.17 -24.11 -61.63
CA LEU A 4 -25.88 -24.41 -60.23
C LEU A 4 -24.49 -23.89 -59.79
N THR A 5 -24.41 -22.59 -59.53
CA THR A 5 -23.29 -21.94 -58.84
C THR A 5 -23.35 -22.24 -57.35
N VAL A 6 -22.49 -23.17 -56.89
CA VAL A 6 -22.30 -23.46 -55.46
C VAL A 6 -21.47 -22.33 -54.84
N ARG A 7 -22.11 -21.47 -54.04
CA ARG A 7 -21.42 -20.50 -53.19
C ARG A 7 -20.92 -21.20 -51.93
N PHE A 8 -19.62 -21.48 -51.84
CA PHE A 8 -18.98 -21.84 -50.58
C PHE A 8 -18.91 -20.60 -49.68
N ALA A 9 -19.77 -20.56 -48.67
CA ALA A 9 -19.66 -19.59 -47.58
C ALA A 9 -18.58 -20.06 -46.61
N ALA A 10 -17.38 -19.50 -46.70
CA ALA A 10 -16.33 -19.71 -45.72
C ALA A 10 -16.68 -18.93 -44.44
N VAL A 11 -17.12 -19.64 -43.41
CA VAL A 11 -17.31 -19.09 -42.06
C VAL A 11 -15.92 -18.88 -41.45
N MET A 12 -15.46 -17.64 -41.43
CA MET A 12 -14.20 -17.25 -40.80
C MET A 12 -14.42 -17.22 -39.27
N LEU A 13 -13.97 -18.27 -38.59
CA LEU A 13 -14.01 -18.37 -37.13
C LEU A 13 -12.97 -17.38 -36.57
N ALA A 14 -13.41 -16.18 -36.20
CA ALA A 14 -12.56 -15.17 -35.57
C ALA A 14 -12.13 -15.67 -34.17
N THR A 15 -10.92 -16.22 -34.11
CA THR A 15 -10.23 -16.55 -32.86
C THR A 15 -9.84 -15.25 -32.18
N VAL A 16 -10.64 -14.83 -31.20
CA VAL A 16 -10.27 -13.76 -30.27
C VAL A 16 -9.03 -14.25 -29.52
N ALA A 17 -7.86 -13.74 -29.89
CA ALA A 17 -6.62 -13.98 -29.17
C ALA A 17 -6.76 -13.33 -27.78
N LEU A 18 -7.11 -14.12 -26.77
CA LEU A 18 -6.92 -13.72 -25.38
C LEU A 18 -5.42 -13.50 -25.20
N ALA A 19 -5.00 -12.24 -25.03
CA ALA A 19 -3.65 -11.95 -24.59
C ALA A 19 -3.40 -12.69 -23.28
N PRO A 20 -2.31 -13.47 -23.16
CA PRO A 20 -1.97 -14.10 -21.89
C PRO A 20 -1.80 -13.01 -20.82
N PRO A 21 -2.18 -13.28 -19.56
CA PRO A 21 -1.97 -12.33 -18.48
C PRO A 21 -0.48 -11.94 -18.46
N ALA A 22 -0.22 -10.64 -18.44
CA ALA A 22 1.12 -10.12 -18.22
C ALA A 22 1.56 -10.57 -16.82
N HIS A 23 2.47 -11.53 -16.75
CA HIS A 23 2.97 -12.04 -15.47
C HIS A 23 3.85 -10.98 -14.82
N GLY A 24 3.41 -10.47 -13.66
CA GLY A 24 4.26 -9.65 -12.80
C GLY A 24 5.51 -10.43 -12.41
N THR A 25 6.67 -9.76 -12.39
CA THR A 25 7.95 -10.44 -12.17
C THR A 25 8.15 -10.84 -10.71
N ILE A 26 7.66 -10.05 -9.75
CA ILE A 26 7.73 -10.39 -8.33
C ILE A 26 6.41 -10.04 -7.62
N VAL A 27 6.11 -10.74 -6.52
CA VAL A 27 4.94 -10.54 -5.66
C VAL A 27 5.39 -10.60 -4.19
N LEU A 28 4.74 -9.82 -3.32
CA LEU A 28 4.99 -9.86 -1.86
C LEU A 28 3.82 -10.48 -1.10
N SER A 29 4.11 -11.20 -0.01
CA SER A 29 3.07 -11.75 0.87
C SER A 29 2.30 -10.67 1.64
N GLN A 30 2.93 -9.52 1.89
CA GLN A 30 2.31 -8.37 2.55
C GLN A 30 3.04 -7.07 2.18
N VAL A 31 2.32 -5.96 2.23
CA VAL A 31 2.83 -4.60 1.91
C VAL A 31 2.79 -3.64 3.11
N VAL A 32 2.37 -4.14 4.28
CA VAL A 32 2.40 -3.43 5.55
C VAL A 32 3.02 -4.35 6.61
N VAL A 33 3.99 -3.84 7.34
CA VAL A 33 4.57 -4.48 8.53
C VAL A 33 4.31 -3.56 9.70
N ASP A 34 3.55 -4.03 10.68
CA ASP A 34 3.17 -3.26 11.86
C ASP A 34 3.77 -3.91 13.11
N PHE A 35 4.84 -3.30 13.64
CA PHE A 35 5.38 -3.67 14.94
C PHE A 35 4.48 -3.08 16.03
N ALA A 36 3.39 -3.78 16.32
CA ALA A 36 2.40 -3.42 17.34
C ALA A 36 3.01 -3.35 18.74
N ALA A 37 2.39 -2.63 19.67
CA ALA A 37 2.90 -2.55 21.05
C ALA A 37 3.00 -3.95 21.70
N GLY A 38 4.13 -4.25 22.33
CA GLY A 38 4.39 -5.56 22.94
C GLY A 38 4.70 -6.69 21.96
N SER A 39 4.66 -6.46 20.65
CA SER A 39 5.08 -7.45 19.64
C SER A 39 6.59 -7.51 19.48
N ASP A 40 7.05 -8.58 18.84
CA ASP A 40 8.39 -8.66 18.27
C ASP A 40 8.66 -7.45 17.36
N LEU A 41 9.90 -6.98 17.40
CA LEU A 41 10.40 -5.90 16.54
C LEU A 41 11.05 -6.43 15.26
N ALA A 42 10.81 -7.70 14.91
CA ALA A 42 11.36 -8.33 13.71
C ALA A 42 10.34 -9.24 13.05
N GLN A 43 10.09 -9.04 11.76
CA GLN A 43 9.14 -9.82 10.98
C GLN A 43 9.71 -10.15 9.60
N ASP A 44 9.36 -11.31 9.07
CA ASP A 44 9.68 -11.69 7.71
C ASP A 44 8.51 -11.37 6.76
N ILE A 45 8.83 -10.83 5.60
CA ILE A 45 7.93 -10.80 4.45
C ILE A 45 8.47 -11.75 3.39
N GLU A 46 7.59 -12.37 2.62
CA GLU A 46 8.00 -13.24 1.52
C GLU A 46 7.95 -12.46 0.21
N VAL A 47 9.00 -12.62 -0.60
CA VAL A 47 9.01 -12.20 -2.00
C VAL A 47 9.06 -13.45 -2.88
N ALA A 48 8.13 -13.52 -3.84
CA ALA A 48 8.00 -14.61 -4.79
C ALA A 48 8.26 -14.12 -6.21
N ASN A 49 8.87 -14.96 -7.06
CA ASN A 49 8.94 -14.73 -8.50
C ASN A 49 7.92 -15.61 -9.22
N ASP A 50 6.74 -15.05 -9.50
CA ASP A 50 5.68 -15.72 -10.26
C ASP A 50 5.89 -15.59 -11.79
N GLY A 51 7.03 -15.02 -12.20
CA GLY A 51 7.46 -14.92 -13.59
C GLY A 51 8.18 -16.17 -14.10
N LYS A 52 8.55 -16.12 -15.39
CA LYS A 52 9.25 -17.21 -16.09
C LYS A 52 10.75 -16.97 -16.25
N GLU A 53 11.22 -15.78 -15.90
CA GLU A 53 12.62 -15.37 -15.97
C GLU A 53 13.21 -15.30 -14.55
N ILE A 54 14.54 -15.38 -14.44
CA ILE A 54 15.23 -15.08 -13.19
C ILE A 54 14.99 -13.61 -12.82
N ALA A 55 14.58 -13.35 -11.57
CA ALA A 55 14.40 -12.02 -11.04
C ALA A 55 15.56 -11.63 -10.13
N TYR A 56 16.21 -10.51 -10.43
CA TYR A 56 17.18 -9.86 -9.55
C TYR A 56 16.44 -8.77 -8.78
N VAL A 57 16.43 -8.83 -7.45
CA VAL A 57 15.63 -7.91 -6.63
C VAL A 57 16.55 -7.08 -5.75
N ALA A 58 16.30 -5.78 -5.72
CA ALA A 58 16.92 -4.83 -4.79
C ALA A 58 15.91 -4.43 -3.72
N VAL A 59 16.37 -4.43 -2.47
CA VAL A 59 15.61 -4.05 -1.29
C VAL A 59 16.29 -2.87 -0.61
N ALA A 60 15.58 -1.76 -0.41
CA ALA A 60 16.13 -0.53 0.12
C ALA A 60 15.24 0.07 1.23
N PRO A 61 15.73 0.20 2.47
CA PRO A 61 15.01 0.85 3.57
C PRO A 61 15.18 2.37 3.58
N PHE A 62 14.13 3.06 4.02
CA PHE A 62 14.09 4.51 4.16
C PHE A 62 13.29 4.90 5.41
N GLU A 63 13.77 5.90 6.13
CA GLU A 63 12.98 6.59 7.17
C GLU A 63 12.09 7.65 6.51
N ILE A 64 10.85 7.74 6.98
CA ILE A 64 9.88 8.76 6.57
C ILE A 64 9.67 9.74 7.73
N THR A 65 10.06 10.99 7.54
CA THR A 65 9.79 12.06 8.49
C THR A 65 8.61 12.90 8.02
N ALA A 66 7.83 13.43 8.96
CA ALA A 66 6.59 14.18 8.68
C ALA A 66 5.61 13.45 7.73
N PRO A 67 5.30 12.16 7.99
CA PRO A 67 4.52 11.34 7.08
C PRO A 67 3.11 11.88 6.85
N GLY A 68 2.64 11.81 5.61
CA GLY A 68 1.31 12.24 5.19
C GLY A 68 1.09 13.76 5.13
N THR A 69 2.15 14.55 5.30
CA THR A 69 2.16 16.02 5.22
C THR A 69 2.88 16.53 3.97
N PRO A 70 2.69 17.80 3.55
CA PRO A 70 3.49 18.40 2.49
C PRO A 70 5.01 18.41 2.77
N GLU A 71 5.40 18.36 4.04
CA GLU A 71 6.78 18.31 4.49
C GLU A 71 7.36 16.89 4.57
N GLU A 72 6.65 15.87 4.09
CA GLU A 72 7.12 14.49 4.09
C GLU A 72 8.50 14.38 3.40
N ARG A 73 9.46 13.77 4.09
CA ARG A 73 10.79 13.48 3.53
C ARG A 73 11.12 12.01 3.68
N ARG A 74 11.83 11.51 2.67
CA ARG A 74 12.32 10.15 2.59
C ARG A 74 13.84 10.15 2.67
N THR A 75 14.40 9.57 3.73
CA THR A 75 15.84 9.49 3.96
C THR A 75 16.30 8.04 3.84
N ALA A 76 17.29 7.77 2.98
CA ALA A 76 17.82 6.42 2.82
C ALA A 76 18.54 5.95 4.09
N ILE A 77 18.27 4.72 4.53
CA ILE A 77 18.97 4.10 5.66
C ILE A 77 20.13 3.28 5.10
N VAL A 78 21.34 3.83 5.26
CA VAL A 78 22.58 3.14 4.88
C VAL A 78 23.14 2.35 6.07
N ASP A 79 23.09 2.97 7.25
CA ASP A 79 23.47 2.37 8.53
C ASP A 79 22.20 2.07 9.34
N PRO A 80 21.88 0.77 9.57
CA PRO A 80 20.73 0.37 10.37
C PRO A 80 20.74 0.91 11.81
N GLU A 81 21.91 1.04 12.43
CA GLU A 81 22.02 1.55 13.80
C GLU A 81 21.69 3.04 13.85
N ALA A 82 22.06 3.81 12.82
CA ALA A 82 21.68 5.22 12.73
C ALA A 82 20.19 5.40 12.33
N GLY A 83 19.70 4.61 11.37
CA GLY A 83 18.34 4.74 10.83
C GLY A 83 17.26 4.02 11.61
N GLY A 84 17.62 3.11 12.52
CA GLY A 84 16.67 2.37 13.36
C GLY A 84 15.96 1.20 12.68
N LEU A 85 16.29 0.86 11.42
CA LEU A 85 15.69 -0.25 10.69
C LEU A 85 16.75 -1.08 9.96
N LEU A 86 16.79 -2.37 10.27
CA LEU A 86 17.57 -3.38 9.55
C LEU A 86 16.67 -4.12 8.56
N VAL A 87 17.13 -4.24 7.32
CA VAL A 87 16.46 -5.05 6.29
C VAL A 87 17.47 -5.97 5.63
N SER A 88 17.18 -7.27 5.60
CA SER A 88 18.08 -8.30 5.07
C SER A 88 17.35 -9.44 4.37
N PRO A 89 17.84 -9.95 3.22
CA PRO A 89 18.96 -9.40 2.45
C PRO A 89 18.55 -8.17 1.63
N GLN A 90 19.51 -7.29 1.28
CA GLN A 90 19.25 -6.13 0.41
C GLN A 90 19.30 -6.43 -1.09
N ARG A 91 19.86 -7.59 -1.46
CA ARG A 91 19.89 -8.09 -2.83
C ARG A 91 19.62 -9.58 -2.81
N LEU A 92 18.77 -10.04 -3.72
CA LEU A 92 18.48 -11.45 -3.88
C LEU A 92 18.24 -11.81 -5.35
N ILE A 93 18.41 -13.08 -5.64
CA ILE A 93 18.12 -13.69 -6.93
C ILE A 93 17.01 -14.70 -6.70
N LEU A 94 15.97 -14.64 -7.51
CA LEU A 94 14.83 -15.55 -7.46
C LEU A 94 14.69 -16.29 -8.80
N GLN A 95 14.79 -17.60 -8.77
CA GLN A 95 14.42 -18.47 -9.88
C GLN A 95 12.91 -18.40 -10.15
N PRO A 96 12.45 -18.79 -11.35
CA PRO A 96 11.02 -18.92 -11.62
C PRO A 96 10.32 -19.81 -10.57
N GLY A 97 9.27 -19.30 -9.95
CA GLY A 97 8.50 -19.96 -8.88
C GLY A 97 9.17 -19.92 -7.49
N GLU A 98 10.38 -19.37 -7.35
CA GLU A 98 11.09 -19.31 -6.07
C GLU A 98 10.50 -18.25 -5.14
N ARG A 99 10.53 -18.57 -3.84
CA ARG A 99 10.12 -17.69 -2.75
C ARG A 99 11.26 -17.53 -1.77
N ARG A 100 11.52 -16.30 -1.31
CA ARG A 100 12.51 -16.02 -0.26
C ARG A 100 11.97 -15.03 0.76
N ALA A 101 12.42 -15.19 2.00
CA ALA A 101 12.12 -14.26 3.07
C ALA A 101 13.04 -13.03 3.03
N ILE A 102 12.48 -11.87 3.31
CA ILE A 102 13.18 -10.62 3.66
C ILE A 102 12.83 -10.32 5.12
N ARG A 103 13.84 -10.33 5.99
CA ARG A 103 13.70 -9.93 7.39
C ARG A 103 13.74 -8.41 7.50
N ILE A 104 12.74 -7.85 8.17
CA ILE A 104 12.65 -6.45 8.54
C ILE A 104 12.66 -6.39 10.07
N ALA A 105 13.61 -5.66 10.65
CA ALA A 105 13.76 -5.53 12.09
C ALA A 105 13.96 -4.08 12.51
N ALA A 106 13.13 -3.58 13.42
CA ALA A 106 13.39 -2.31 14.09
C ALA A 106 14.48 -2.52 15.15
N VAL A 107 15.57 -1.76 15.05
CA VAL A 107 16.73 -1.89 15.96
C VAL A 107 16.73 -0.83 17.06
N HIS A 108 15.95 0.25 16.87
CA HIS A 108 15.74 1.25 17.91
C HIS A 108 14.63 0.84 18.88
N PRO A 109 14.70 1.30 20.16
CA PRO A 109 13.58 1.20 21.07
C PRO A 109 12.39 2.01 20.53
N ARG A 110 11.19 1.64 20.99
CA ARG A 110 9.96 2.35 20.65
C ARG A 110 10.05 3.81 21.10
N ALA A 111 9.75 4.73 20.18
CA ALA A 111 9.68 6.15 20.48
C ALA A 111 8.34 6.54 21.14
N ALA A 112 8.20 7.81 21.51
CA ALA A 112 6.95 8.35 22.06
C ALA A 112 5.82 8.43 21.01
N THR A 113 6.18 8.52 19.74
CA THR A 113 5.29 8.47 18.57
C THR A 113 5.73 7.37 17.63
N ASP A 114 4.91 7.05 16.63
CA ASP A 114 5.31 6.09 15.59
C ASP A 114 6.62 6.49 14.91
N ARG A 115 7.46 5.50 14.63
CA ARG A 115 8.50 5.60 13.60
C ARG A 115 7.97 4.96 12.32
N VAL A 116 8.09 5.67 11.21
CA VAL A 116 7.52 5.26 9.92
C VAL A 116 8.65 5.07 8.92
N TYR A 117 8.60 3.94 8.23
CA TYR A 117 9.60 3.59 7.23
C TYR A 117 8.94 3.11 5.94
N ARG A 118 9.72 3.17 4.87
CA ARG A 118 9.41 2.54 3.59
C ARG A 118 10.51 1.57 3.23
N VAL A 119 10.14 0.36 2.82
CA VAL A 119 11.07 -0.62 2.26
C VAL A 119 10.68 -0.86 0.81
N THR A 120 11.49 -0.30 -0.10
CA THR A 120 11.30 -0.54 -1.53
C THR A 120 11.82 -1.91 -1.88
N VAL A 121 10.99 -2.74 -2.49
CA VAL A 121 11.36 -4.05 -3.05
C VAL A 121 11.07 -4.01 -4.53
N LYS A 122 12.10 -4.02 -5.38
CA LYS A 122 11.91 -3.87 -6.83
C LYS A 122 12.84 -4.77 -7.65
N PRO A 123 12.38 -5.26 -8.81
CA PRO A 123 13.27 -5.88 -9.77
C PRO A 123 14.33 -4.89 -10.25
N VAL A 124 15.53 -5.38 -10.49
CA VAL A 124 16.61 -4.66 -11.16
C VAL A 124 16.53 -4.98 -12.65
N ALA A 125 16.55 -3.93 -13.48
CA ALA A 125 16.57 -4.10 -14.93
C ALA A 125 17.91 -4.72 -15.36
N GLY A 126 17.85 -5.85 -16.06
CA GLY A 126 18.95 -6.35 -16.86
C GLY A 126 19.02 -5.66 -18.22
N PRO A 127 20.02 -6.00 -19.06
CA PRO A 127 20.10 -5.50 -20.43
C PRO A 127 18.82 -5.82 -21.21
N VAL A 128 18.25 -4.82 -21.89
CA VAL A 128 17.11 -5.00 -22.80
C VAL A 128 17.65 -4.97 -24.22
N SER A 129 17.53 -6.08 -24.94
CA SER A 129 17.85 -6.16 -26.37
C SER A 129 16.60 -6.55 -27.15
N ALA A 130 16.28 -5.79 -28.19
CA ALA A 130 15.16 -6.08 -29.08
C ALA A 130 15.51 -5.63 -30.50
N ALA A 131 15.18 -6.48 -31.48
CA ALA A 131 15.46 -6.22 -32.90
C ALA A 131 14.51 -5.20 -33.54
N VAL A 132 13.37 -4.89 -32.90
CA VAL A 132 12.36 -3.95 -33.43
C VAL A 132 11.97 -2.95 -32.35
N THR A 133 11.17 -3.37 -31.36
CA THR A 133 10.83 -2.59 -30.15
C THR A 133 10.42 -3.57 -29.06
N ALA A 134 10.86 -3.37 -27.82
CA ALA A 134 10.36 -4.12 -26.66
C ALA A 134 10.05 -3.18 -25.48
N LEU A 135 8.93 -3.47 -24.80
CA LEU A 135 8.57 -2.83 -23.54
C LEU A 135 8.75 -3.85 -22.40
N LYS A 136 9.64 -3.56 -21.45
CA LYS A 136 9.81 -4.34 -20.22
C LYS A 136 9.23 -3.54 -19.04
N LEU A 137 8.08 -3.98 -18.54
CA LEU A 137 7.46 -3.39 -17.36
C LEU A 137 8.01 -4.07 -16.10
N LEU A 138 8.55 -3.27 -15.17
CA LEU A 138 9.01 -3.73 -13.87
C LEU A 138 8.13 -3.11 -12.80
N ILE A 139 7.50 -3.96 -11.98
CA ILE A 139 6.66 -3.54 -10.87
C ILE A 139 7.45 -3.75 -9.58
N GLY A 140 7.62 -2.67 -8.82
CA GLY A 140 8.17 -2.70 -7.47
C GLY A 140 7.13 -2.34 -6.44
N TYR A 141 7.36 -2.75 -5.21
CA TYR A 141 6.53 -2.48 -4.05
C TYR A 141 7.24 -1.52 -3.11
N ASP A 142 6.46 -0.72 -2.37
CA ASP A 142 6.98 0.15 -1.32
C ASP A 142 6.28 -0.18 0.01
N VAL A 143 6.85 -1.16 0.70
CA VAL A 143 6.29 -1.73 1.94
C VAL A 143 6.29 -0.64 3.02
N LEU A 144 5.14 -0.46 3.65
CA LEU A 144 5.00 0.45 4.79
C LEU A 144 5.36 -0.28 6.08
N VAL A 145 6.37 0.19 6.79
CA VAL A 145 6.76 -0.37 8.09
C VAL A 145 6.48 0.66 9.17
N ILE A 146 5.80 0.23 10.23
CA ILE A 146 5.39 1.09 11.34
C ILE A 146 5.92 0.47 12.63
N GLN A 147 6.70 1.24 13.38
CA GLN A 147 7.03 0.90 14.75
C GLN A 147 6.19 1.76 15.69
N ARG A 148 5.17 1.14 16.32
CA ARG A 148 4.29 1.85 17.24
C ARG A 148 4.98 2.19 18.56
N PRO A 149 4.56 3.25 19.27
CA PRO A 149 5.01 3.52 20.63
C PRO A 149 4.61 2.37 21.58
N ALA A 150 5.21 2.34 22.77
CA ALA A 150 4.91 1.30 23.77
C ALA A 150 3.44 1.36 24.27
N ALA A 151 2.85 2.54 24.29
CA ALA A 151 1.44 2.78 24.61
C ALA A 151 0.78 3.59 23.48
N PRO A 152 0.31 2.93 22.41
CA PRO A 152 -0.31 3.59 21.27
C PRO A 152 -1.71 4.07 21.64
N ALA A 153 -1.95 5.37 21.45
CA ALA A 153 -3.23 6.02 21.64
C ALA A 153 -3.57 6.78 20.36
N GLY A 154 -4.54 6.27 19.59
CA GLY A 154 -5.13 6.99 18.47
C GLY A 154 -6.29 7.83 18.96
N ARG A 155 -6.29 9.13 18.66
CA ARG A 155 -7.37 10.04 19.05
C ARG A 155 -7.60 11.04 17.93
N VAL A 156 -8.68 10.84 17.18
CA VAL A 156 -9.07 11.79 16.14
C VAL A 156 -10.11 12.73 16.70
N VAL A 157 -9.99 14.02 16.43
CA VAL A 157 -11.02 15.02 16.74
C VAL A 157 -11.46 15.65 15.44
N GLY A 158 -12.77 15.89 15.32
CA GLY A 158 -13.38 16.52 14.15
C GLY A 158 -13.99 17.86 14.50
N ARG A 159 -13.85 18.83 13.59
CA ARG A 159 -14.60 20.09 13.62
C ARG A 159 -15.20 20.32 12.24
N ARG A 160 -16.51 20.51 12.18
CA ARG A 160 -17.19 20.94 10.96
C ARG A 160 -17.14 22.45 10.84
N ASP A 161 -16.80 22.93 9.65
CA ASP A 161 -16.85 24.32 9.23
C ASP A 161 -17.53 24.40 7.86
N GLY A 162 -18.84 24.70 7.84
CA GLY A 162 -19.68 24.65 6.66
C GLY A 162 -19.66 23.27 5.98
N GLU A 163 -19.19 23.24 4.73
CA GLU A 163 -19.05 22.02 3.91
C GLU A 163 -17.71 21.32 4.11
N THR A 164 -16.94 21.68 5.13
CA THR A 164 -15.63 21.07 5.41
C THR A 164 -15.64 20.39 6.76
N LEU A 165 -15.14 19.15 6.83
CA LEU A 165 -14.78 18.50 8.07
C LEU A 165 -13.26 18.55 8.23
N LEU A 166 -12.79 19.26 9.26
CA LEU A 166 -11.39 19.26 9.68
C LEU A 166 -11.19 18.16 10.71
N LEU A 167 -10.41 17.14 10.36
CA LEU A 167 -10.01 16.04 11.23
C LEU A 167 -8.56 16.25 11.68
N ARG A 168 -8.26 16.01 12.95
CA ARG A 168 -6.91 16.07 13.51
C ARG A 168 -6.63 14.87 14.39
N ASN A 169 -5.48 14.23 14.22
CA ASN A 169 -5.03 13.18 15.15
C ASN A 169 -4.24 13.82 16.29
N GLU A 170 -4.85 13.88 17.48
CA GLU A 170 -4.26 14.37 18.74
C GLU A 170 -3.66 13.23 19.58
N GLY A 171 -3.59 12.02 19.02
CA GLY A 171 -2.91 10.88 19.60
C GLY A 171 -1.40 10.84 19.30
N ASN A 172 -0.75 9.73 19.67
CA ASN A 172 0.68 9.50 19.45
C ASN A 172 0.98 8.41 18.41
N THR A 173 -0.06 7.79 17.83
CA THR A 173 0.05 6.77 16.79
C THR A 173 -0.86 7.10 15.63
N ASN A 174 -0.51 6.64 14.43
CA ASN A 174 -1.31 6.82 13.24
C ASN A 174 -2.63 6.07 13.34
N THR A 175 -3.68 6.71 12.84
CA THR A 175 -5.04 6.18 12.76
C THR A 175 -5.46 6.10 11.31
N GLU A 176 -6.11 5.01 10.93
CA GLU A 176 -6.71 4.88 9.61
C GLU A 176 -8.20 5.15 9.70
N LEU A 177 -8.66 6.19 9.01
CA LEU A 177 -10.07 6.48 8.81
C LEU A 177 -10.52 5.82 7.51
N TYR A 178 -11.52 4.95 7.58
CA TYR A 178 -12.06 4.24 6.41
C TYR A 178 -13.56 3.99 6.59
N ASP A 179 -14.20 3.48 5.52
CA ASP A 179 -15.65 3.29 5.47
C ASP A 179 -16.43 4.55 5.91
N GLY A 180 -15.93 5.72 5.49
CA GLY A 180 -16.51 7.00 5.85
C GLY A 180 -17.88 7.20 5.21
N LYS A 181 -18.84 7.74 5.96
CA LYS A 181 -20.23 7.91 5.53
C LYS A 181 -20.74 9.28 5.92
N LEU A 182 -21.43 9.94 4.99
CA LEU A 182 -22.29 11.10 5.25
C LEU A 182 -23.73 10.68 4.99
N CYS A 183 -24.55 10.63 6.04
CA CYS A 183 -25.96 10.25 5.95
C CYS A 183 -26.84 11.46 6.27
N ALA A 184 -27.71 11.85 5.33
CA ALA A 184 -28.66 12.94 5.55
C ALA A 184 -29.72 12.58 6.62
N ASP A 185 -30.12 11.31 6.65
CA ASP A 185 -31.06 10.71 7.61
C ASP A 185 -30.47 9.41 8.20
N ALA A 186 -31.15 8.81 9.18
CA ALA A 186 -30.73 7.56 9.82
C ALA A 186 -30.83 6.30 8.93
N THR A 187 -31.19 6.43 7.65
CA THR A 187 -31.36 5.31 6.72
C THR A 187 -30.07 5.01 5.94
N PRO A 188 -29.49 3.79 6.06
CA PRO A 188 -28.19 3.46 5.44
C PRO A 188 -28.15 3.58 3.91
N ALA A 189 -29.30 3.43 3.23
CA ALA A 189 -29.39 3.41 1.77
C ALA A 189 -29.15 4.79 1.11
N THR A 190 -29.15 5.88 1.87
CA THR A 190 -28.97 7.25 1.36
C THR A 190 -27.60 7.84 1.69
N CYS A 191 -26.73 7.07 2.36
CA CYS A 191 -25.42 7.54 2.79
C CYS A 191 -24.45 7.68 1.60
N ARG A 192 -23.73 8.80 1.55
CA ARG A 192 -22.64 9.04 0.60
C ARG A 192 -21.32 8.59 1.21
N ALA A 193 -20.53 7.86 0.44
CA ALA A 193 -19.19 7.44 0.88
C ALA A 193 -18.26 8.65 0.96
N LEU A 194 -17.45 8.69 2.03
CA LEU A 194 -16.36 9.63 2.21
C LEU A 194 -15.03 8.88 2.02
N PRO A 195 -14.00 9.53 1.46
CA PRO A 195 -12.70 8.89 1.21
C PRO A 195 -12.02 8.45 2.50
N SER A 196 -11.17 7.43 2.39
CA SER A 196 -10.31 6.99 3.49
C SER A 196 -9.03 7.82 3.58
N ARG A 197 -8.46 7.90 4.78
CA ARG A 197 -7.19 8.58 5.02
C ARG A 197 -6.48 7.97 6.22
N ARG A 198 -5.19 7.71 6.08
CA ARG A 198 -4.31 7.53 7.24
C ARG A 198 -3.88 8.89 7.77
N LEU A 199 -4.15 9.13 9.05
CA LEU A 199 -3.81 10.37 9.74
C LEU A 199 -2.74 10.08 10.79
N TYR A 200 -1.53 10.55 10.54
CA TYR A 200 -0.41 10.39 11.48
C TYR A 200 -0.55 11.30 12.69
N ALA A 201 0.13 10.98 13.79
CA ALA A 201 0.11 11.77 15.00
C ALA A 201 0.44 13.24 14.72
N GLY A 202 -0.41 14.15 15.21
CA GLY A 202 -0.29 15.59 15.01
C GLY A 202 -0.78 16.11 13.66
N ALA A 203 -1.03 15.24 12.66
CA ALA A 203 -1.47 15.64 11.35
C ALA A 203 -2.96 16.03 11.32
N SER A 204 -3.31 16.90 10.37
CA SER A 204 -4.68 17.32 10.09
C SER A 204 -5.07 16.99 8.65
N TRP A 205 -6.35 16.76 8.44
CA TRP A 205 -6.93 16.49 7.13
C TRP A 205 -8.25 17.23 6.96
N SER A 206 -8.39 17.93 5.85
CA SER A 206 -9.61 18.62 5.46
C SER A 206 -10.38 17.77 4.46
N GLN A 207 -11.60 17.39 4.82
CA GLN A 207 -12.52 16.61 3.99
C GLN A 207 -13.70 17.47 3.55
N THR A 208 -13.84 17.67 2.24
CA THR A 208 -15.02 18.33 1.67
C THR A 208 -16.24 17.40 1.75
N LEU A 209 -17.33 17.92 2.29
CA LEU A 209 -18.57 17.18 2.50
C LEU A 209 -19.47 17.38 1.29
N PRO A 210 -20.04 16.30 0.72
CA PRO A 210 -20.94 16.43 -0.42
C PRO A 210 -22.34 16.95 -0.03
N GLY A 211 -22.54 17.46 1.18
CA GLY A 211 -23.81 18.01 1.67
C GLY A 211 -23.93 17.99 3.20
N PRO A 212 -25.11 18.33 3.73
CA PRO A 212 -25.41 18.19 5.16
C PRO A 212 -25.64 16.72 5.53
N GLY A 213 -25.57 16.41 6.83
CA GLY A 213 -25.81 15.08 7.37
C GLY A 213 -24.87 14.70 8.50
N GLN A 214 -25.15 13.56 9.14
CA GLN A 214 -24.29 12.97 10.15
C GLN A 214 -23.09 12.29 9.49
N ILE A 215 -21.89 12.47 10.05
CA ILE A 215 -20.68 11.83 9.56
C ILE A 215 -20.28 10.71 10.51
N SER A 216 -19.90 9.56 9.95
CA SER A 216 -19.16 8.54 10.68
C SER A 216 -18.00 7.98 9.88
N TYR A 217 -16.99 7.49 10.59
CA TYR A 217 -15.87 6.73 10.05
C TYR A 217 -15.64 5.50 10.91
N ARG A 218 -15.12 4.43 10.32
CA ARG A 218 -14.36 3.44 11.08
C ARG A 218 -12.95 3.98 11.29
N VAL A 219 -12.52 4.04 12.54
CA VAL A 219 -11.19 4.50 12.94
C VAL A 219 -10.41 3.28 13.43
N ALA A 220 -9.26 2.99 12.80
CA ALA A 220 -8.39 1.88 13.16
C ALA A 220 -7.04 2.34 13.72
N VAL A 221 -6.57 1.60 14.73
CA VAL A 221 -5.21 1.63 15.26
C VAL A 221 -4.70 0.19 15.26
N GLY A 222 -3.80 -0.12 14.34
CA GLY A 222 -3.33 -1.49 14.13
C GLY A 222 -4.49 -2.40 13.72
N SER A 223 -4.68 -3.50 14.44
CA SER A 223 -5.80 -4.44 14.24
C SER A 223 -7.10 -4.03 14.93
N SER A 224 -7.08 -3.02 15.80
CA SER A 224 -8.27 -2.57 16.54
C SER A 224 -9.01 -1.50 15.73
N SER A 225 -10.34 -1.55 15.72
CA SER A 225 -11.14 -0.50 15.09
C SER A 225 -12.51 -0.30 15.76
N HIS A 226 -12.98 0.94 15.75
CA HIS A 226 -14.29 1.36 16.25
C HIS A 226 -14.96 2.32 15.26
N GLU A 227 -16.28 2.46 15.35
CA GLU A 227 -16.99 3.53 14.63
C GLU A 227 -16.95 4.82 15.46
N GLU A 228 -16.67 5.93 14.79
CA GLU A 228 -16.61 7.26 15.40
C GLU A 228 -17.44 8.26 14.58
N ARG A 229 -18.14 9.16 15.27
CA ARG A 229 -19.02 10.17 14.67
C ARG A 229 -18.42 11.56 14.84
N PHE A 230 -18.56 12.39 13.82
CA PHE A 230 -17.99 13.74 13.76
C PHE A 230 -19.00 14.81 13.32
#